data_AF-A0A3Q0FAY7-F1
#
_entry.id   AF-A0A3Q0FAY7-F1
#
_cell.length_a   1.000
_cell.length_b   1.000
_cell.length_c   1.000
_cell.angle_alpha   90.00
_cell.angle_beta   90.00
_cell.angle_gamma   90.00
#
_symmetry.space_group_name_H-M   'P 1'
#
loop_
_entity.id
_entity.type
_entity.pdbx_description
1 polymer ?
#
loop_
_entity_poly.entity_id
_entity_poly.type
_entity_poly.pdbx_seq_one_letter_code
_entity_poly.pdbx_strand_id
1 'polypeptide(L)'
;MDHVQLIGDYGYLSKQLRWICWQGFPSKYIPNNFCMKNVIAMELKHSNLQLVWKQPQELQVLERLKFLNLSHSKYLIETPDFSTLPSLEWLILKDCSSLCKVHPSIGDLCNLLLLNLKNCTNLRSLPRELYKSKSLRTLILSGCFEIDILEEDIGQMKSFITLITNY
;
A
#
# COMPACT_ATOMS: atom_id res chain seq x y z
N MET A 1 5.40 17.35 5.52
CA MET A 1 6.86 17.39 5.76
C MET A 1 7.51 16.95 4.47
N ASP A 2 8.31 17.81 3.86
CA ASP A 2 8.83 17.53 2.52
C ASP A 2 10.34 17.34 2.61
N HIS A 3 10.80 16.13 2.31
CA HIS A 3 12.21 15.72 2.34
C HIS A 3 12.91 15.94 3.69
N VAL A 4 12.15 16.15 4.77
CA VAL A 4 12.68 16.33 6.12
C VAL A 4 13.22 15.01 6.64
N GLN A 5 14.42 15.05 7.21
CA GLN A 5 14.98 13.96 8.01
C GLN A 5 14.82 14.31 9.49
N LEU A 6 13.91 13.62 10.19
CA LEU A 6 13.85 13.72 11.65
C LEU A 6 15.00 12.90 12.24
N ILE A 7 15.87 13.56 12.99
CA ILE A 7 16.94 12.93 13.76
C ILE A 7 16.43 12.80 15.20
N GLY A 8 16.36 11.57 15.72
CA GLY A 8 15.87 11.28 17.07
C GLY A 8 14.74 10.25 17.11
N ASP A 9 14.07 10.14 18.27
CA ASP A 9 12.99 9.19 18.51
C ASP A 9 11.67 9.66 17.88
N TYR A 10 11.06 8.84 17.02
CA TYR A 10 9.75 9.13 16.41
C TYR A 10 8.60 9.10 17.44
N GLY A 11 8.86 8.59 18.66
CA GLY A 11 7.91 8.56 19.77
C GLY A 11 7.50 9.94 20.31
N TYR A 12 8.23 11.01 19.96
CA TYR A 12 7.86 12.39 20.28
C TYR A 12 6.79 12.96 19.34
N LEU A 13 6.47 12.29 18.23
CA LEU A 13 5.36 12.69 17.37
C LEU A 13 4.03 12.52 18.12
N SER A 14 3.12 13.47 17.92
CA SER A 14 1.86 13.50 18.66
C SER A 14 1.04 12.22 18.43
N LYS A 15 0.66 11.56 19.53
CA LYS A 15 -0.21 10.37 19.53
C LYS A 15 -1.64 10.68 19.04
N GLN A 16 -1.97 11.94 18.84
CA GLN A 16 -3.27 12.41 18.34
C GLN A 16 -3.29 12.60 16.82
N LEU A 17 -2.16 12.41 16.13
CA LEU A 17 -2.09 12.54 14.69
C LEU A 17 -3.09 11.60 14.00
N ARG A 18 -3.88 12.19 13.10
CA ARG A 18 -4.85 11.46 12.25
C ARG A 18 -4.43 11.43 10.78
N TRP A 19 -3.62 12.39 10.35
CA TRP A 19 -3.12 12.49 8.98
C TRP A 19 -1.62 12.69 9.02
N ILE A 20 -0.89 11.86 8.28
CA ILE A 20 0.55 11.98 8.09
C ILE A 20 0.79 12.28 6.62
N CYS A 21 1.37 13.44 6.32
CA CYS A 21 1.86 13.77 4.98
C CYS A 21 3.37 14.02 5.06
N TRP A 22 4.13 13.08 4.49
CA TRP A 22 5.59 13.11 4.50
C TRP A 22 6.15 12.72 3.14
N GLN A 23 6.37 13.72 2.29
CA GLN A 23 6.95 13.53 0.97
C GLN A 23 8.43 13.20 1.10
N GLY A 24 8.90 12.19 0.37
CA GLY A 24 10.31 11.81 0.39
C GLY A 24 10.77 11.24 1.73
N PHE A 25 9.95 10.39 2.38
CA PHE A 25 10.34 9.77 3.64
C PHE A 25 11.69 9.05 3.49
N PRO A 26 12.72 9.41 4.27
CA PRO A 26 14.11 9.11 3.91
C PRO A 26 14.56 7.70 4.27
N SER A 27 13.86 7.02 5.17
CA SER A 27 14.25 5.70 5.68
C SER A 27 13.74 4.56 4.80
N LYS A 28 14.46 3.43 4.82
CA LYS A 28 14.12 2.19 4.11
C LYS A 28 12.89 1.47 4.67
N TYR A 29 12.51 1.78 5.91
CA TYR A 29 11.33 1.26 6.60
C TYR A 29 10.82 2.31 7.58
N ILE A 30 9.51 2.29 7.87
CA ILE A 30 8.93 3.10 8.94
C ILE A 30 9.29 2.44 10.28
N PRO A 31 9.85 3.19 11.23
CA PRO A 31 10.37 2.61 12.47
C PRO A 31 9.25 2.32 13.47
N ASN A 32 9.50 1.31 14.30
CA ASN A 32 8.54 0.70 15.22
C ASN A 32 8.07 1.64 16.36
N ASN A 33 8.86 2.66 16.67
CA ASN A 33 8.56 3.70 17.66
C ASN A 33 7.58 4.76 17.15
N PHE A 34 7.17 4.70 15.88
CA PHE A 34 6.15 5.60 15.34
C PHE A 34 4.77 5.22 15.90
N CYS A 35 4.21 6.04 16.79
CA CYS A 35 2.86 5.80 17.32
C CYS A 35 1.79 6.21 16.28
N MET A 36 1.13 5.23 15.67
CA MET A 36 0.16 5.45 14.58
C MET A 36 -1.27 5.00 14.91
N LYS A 37 -1.57 4.73 16.18
CA LYS A 37 -2.87 4.19 16.62
C LYS A 37 -4.10 4.99 16.16
N ASN A 38 -3.96 6.31 16.01
CA ASN A 38 -5.05 7.21 15.62
C ASN A 38 -5.00 7.66 14.15
N VAL A 39 -4.03 7.16 13.39
CA VAL A 39 -3.80 7.59 12.01
C VAL A 39 -4.89 7.00 11.12
N ILE A 40 -5.49 7.87 10.33
CA ILE A 40 -6.55 7.59 9.36
C ILE A 40 -5.99 7.62 7.93
N ALA A 41 -5.07 8.54 7.67
CA ALA A 41 -4.47 8.73 6.35
C ALA A 41 -2.95 8.88 6.44
N MET A 42 -2.24 8.19 5.55
CA MET A 42 -0.80 8.31 5.35
C MET A 42 -0.49 8.60 3.88
N GLU A 43 0.19 9.70 3.63
CA GLU A 43 0.73 10.10 2.34
C GLU A 43 2.25 10.17 2.43
N LEU A 44 2.91 9.14 1.93
CA LEU A 44 4.35 8.97 1.93
C LEU A 44 4.87 8.81 0.49
N LYS A 45 4.50 9.74 -0.40
CA LYS A 45 4.91 9.66 -1.80
C LYS A 45 6.41 9.92 -1.90
N HIS A 46 7.05 9.39 -2.95
CA HIS A 46 8.49 9.53 -3.20
C HIS A 46 9.40 8.96 -2.10
N SER A 47 8.91 8.03 -1.29
CA SER A 47 9.67 7.53 -0.15
C SER A 47 10.82 6.60 -0.56
N ASN A 48 11.85 6.54 0.28
CA ASN A 48 12.97 5.62 0.17
C ASN A 48 12.65 4.21 0.73
N LEU A 49 11.38 3.95 1.02
CA LEU A 49 10.92 2.68 1.58
C LEU A 49 11.26 1.55 0.62
N GLN A 50 11.91 0.52 1.15
CA GLN A 50 12.06 -0.78 0.51
C GLN A 50 10.97 -1.74 0.99
N LEU A 51 10.63 -1.62 2.27
CA LEU A 51 9.48 -2.23 2.93
C LEU A 51 8.77 -1.14 3.73
N VAL A 52 7.45 -1.25 3.91
CA VAL A 52 6.70 -0.26 4.70
C VAL A 52 7.05 -0.36 6.18
N TRP A 53 7.05 -1.59 6.73
CA TRP A 53 7.36 -1.88 8.13
C TRP A 53 8.53 -2.87 8.25
N LYS A 54 9.26 -2.84 9.36
CA LYS A 54 10.32 -3.82 9.64
C LYS A 54 9.71 -5.11 10.23
N GLN A 55 10.07 -6.27 9.67
CA GLN A 55 9.68 -7.59 10.18
C GLN A 55 10.72 -8.16 11.17
N PRO A 56 10.34 -9.07 12.10
CA PRO A 56 8.97 -9.49 12.40
C PRO A 56 8.19 -8.40 13.12
N GLN A 57 6.93 -8.21 12.72
CA GLN A 57 6.04 -7.28 13.39
C GLN A 57 5.52 -7.89 14.70
N GLU A 58 6.12 -7.49 15.81
CA GLU A 58 5.42 -7.43 17.10
C GLU A 58 4.44 -6.23 17.15
N LEU A 59 4.08 -5.62 16.00
CA LEU A 59 3.74 -4.20 15.90
C LEU A 59 2.34 -3.91 15.37
N GLN A 60 1.56 -3.34 16.27
CA GLN A 60 0.50 -2.35 16.09
C GLN A 60 -0.35 -2.50 14.82
N VAL A 61 -1.47 -3.19 14.98
CA VAL A 61 -2.60 -3.11 14.05
C VAL A 61 -3.05 -1.64 13.93
N LEU A 62 -3.05 -1.11 12.71
CA LEU A 62 -3.52 0.24 12.38
C LEU A 62 -5.02 0.18 12.10
N GLU A 63 -5.81 -0.06 13.15
CA GLU A 63 -7.26 -0.26 13.08
C GLU A 63 -8.03 0.90 12.42
N ARG A 64 -7.41 2.08 12.29
CA ARG A 64 -8.07 3.29 11.79
C ARG A 64 -7.57 3.74 10.43
N LEU A 65 -6.47 3.16 9.93
CA LEU A 65 -5.87 3.59 8.66
C LEU A 65 -6.78 3.19 7.51
N LYS A 66 -7.36 4.18 6.84
CA LYS A 66 -8.25 4.03 5.68
C LYS A 66 -7.56 4.36 4.37
N PHE A 67 -6.58 5.25 4.39
CA PHE A 67 -5.91 5.74 3.20
C PHE A 67 -4.39 5.61 3.32
N LEU A 68 -3.77 4.88 2.39
CA LEU A 68 -2.33 4.74 2.29
C LEU A 68 -1.87 5.07 0.87
N ASN A 69 -1.05 6.11 0.73
CA ASN A 69 -0.46 6.52 -0.53
C ASN A 69 1.06 6.46 -0.45
N LEU A 70 1.64 5.56 -1.22
CA LEU A 70 3.07 5.29 -1.34
C LEU A 70 3.58 5.59 -2.75
N SER A 71 2.83 6.33 -3.55
CA SER A 71 3.15 6.59 -4.97
C SER A 71 4.58 7.09 -5.16
N HIS A 72 5.21 6.73 -6.28
CA HIS A 72 6.56 7.12 -6.64
C HIS A 72 7.66 6.63 -5.68
N SER A 73 7.36 5.67 -4.79
CA SER A 73 8.37 5.03 -3.94
C SER A 73 9.15 3.99 -4.74
N LYS A 74 10.12 4.47 -5.52
CA LYS A 74 10.84 3.69 -6.53
C LYS A 74 11.56 2.46 -6.00
N TYR A 75 11.85 2.42 -4.70
CA TYR A 75 12.58 1.33 -4.06
C TYR A 75 11.68 0.29 -3.37
N LEU A 76 10.36 0.53 -3.30
CA LEU A 76 9.42 -0.37 -2.63
C LEU A 76 9.35 -1.69 -3.38
N ILE A 77 9.70 -2.80 -2.72
CA ILE A 77 9.81 -4.13 -3.37
C ILE A 77 8.50 -4.92 -3.21
N GLU A 78 7.91 -4.86 -2.03
CA GLU A 78 6.63 -5.51 -1.73
C GLU A 78 5.71 -4.62 -0.87
N THR A 79 4.41 -4.89 -0.93
CA THR A 79 3.41 -4.25 -0.05
C THR A 79 3.49 -4.81 1.37
N PRO A 80 2.96 -4.11 2.40
CA PRO A 80 2.96 -4.64 3.76
C PRO A 80 2.02 -5.85 3.90
N ASP A 81 2.14 -6.56 5.02
CA ASP A 81 1.08 -7.48 5.46
C ASP A 81 -0.16 -6.67 5.86
N PHE A 82 -1.23 -6.86 5.11
CA PHE A 82 -2.52 -6.19 5.28
C PHE A 82 -3.34 -6.71 6.46
N SER A 83 -2.95 -7.83 7.11
CA SER A 83 -3.55 -8.27 8.38
C SER A 83 -3.45 -7.18 9.47
N THR A 84 -2.45 -6.30 9.35
CA THR A 84 -2.23 -5.16 10.23
C THR A 84 -3.05 -3.91 9.86
N LEU A 85 -3.75 -3.91 8.72
CA LEU A 85 -4.47 -2.75 8.16
C LEU A 85 -5.97 -3.05 7.89
N PRO A 86 -6.74 -3.53 8.89
CA PRO A 86 -8.08 -4.09 8.66
C PRO A 86 -9.12 -3.08 8.12
N SER A 87 -8.87 -1.78 8.31
CA SER A 87 -9.75 -0.70 7.88
C SER A 87 -9.34 -0.03 6.57
N LEU A 88 -8.35 -0.56 5.85
CA LEU A 88 -7.83 0.05 4.64
C LEU A 88 -8.90 0.09 3.54
N GLU A 89 -9.14 1.27 2.99
CA GLU A 89 -10.11 1.53 1.93
C GLU A 89 -9.43 1.94 0.61
N TRP A 90 -8.33 2.68 0.67
CA TRP A 90 -7.62 3.21 -0.50
C TRP A 90 -6.13 2.92 -0.41
N LEU A 91 -5.61 2.22 -1.41
CA LEU A 91 -4.19 1.95 -1.55
C LEU A 91 -3.68 2.50 -2.88
N ILE A 92 -2.78 3.47 -2.81
CA ILE A 92 -2.17 4.12 -3.99
C ILE A 92 -0.68 3.80 -4.04
N LEU A 93 -0.27 3.06 -5.06
CA LEU A 93 1.09 2.57 -5.32
C LEU A 93 1.59 2.99 -6.71
N LYS A 94 0.99 4.03 -7.31
CA LYS A 94 1.32 4.51 -8.65
C LYS A 94 2.82 4.81 -8.80
N ASP A 95 3.43 4.41 -9.91
CA ASP A 95 4.84 4.64 -10.24
C ASP A 95 5.84 4.05 -9.22
N CYS A 96 5.48 2.95 -8.52
CA CYS A 96 6.42 2.17 -7.71
C CYS A 96 7.16 1.16 -8.57
N SER A 97 8.18 1.61 -9.31
CA SER A 97 8.85 0.83 -10.36
C SER A 97 9.50 -0.47 -9.88
N SER A 98 10.02 -0.54 -8.65
CA SER A 98 10.60 -1.78 -8.09
C SER A 98 9.59 -2.73 -7.46
N LEU A 99 8.30 -2.35 -7.38
CA LEU A 99 7.28 -3.18 -6.75
C LEU A 99 7.03 -4.41 -7.62
N CYS A 100 7.40 -5.58 -7.10
CA CYS A 100 7.25 -6.85 -7.80
C CYS A 100 6.30 -7.83 -7.10
N LYS A 101 5.93 -7.55 -5.86
CA LYS A 101 5.09 -8.45 -5.04
C LYS A 101 4.02 -7.69 -4.26
N VAL A 102 2.79 -8.17 -4.34
CA VAL A 102 1.69 -7.76 -3.46
C VAL A 102 1.44 -8.87 -2.46
N HIS A 103 1.34 -8.53 -1.18
CA HIS A 103 1.15 -9.49 -0.10
C HIS A 103 -0.24 -10.16 -0.21
N PRO A 104 -0.35 -11.50 -0.06
CA PRO A 104 -1.60 -12.24 -0.24
C PRO A 104 -2.77 -11.77 0.64
N SER A 105 -2.50 -11.30 1.86
CA SER A 105 -3.53 -10.80 2.79
C SER A 105 -4.32 -9.60 2.27
N ILE A 106 -3.95 -9.02 1.12
CA ILE A 106 -4.78 -8.01 0.44
C ILE A 106 -6.17 -8.54 0.09
N GLY A 107 -6.29 -9.85 -0.18
CA GLY A 107 -7.57 -10.51 -0.48
C GLY A 107 -8.51 -10.59 0.72
N ASP A 108 -7.97 -10.50 1.94
CA ASP A 108 -8.73 -10.57 3.19
C ASP A 108 -9.30 -9.21 3.61
N LEU A 109 -8.93 -8.13 2.92
CA LEU A 109 -9.44 -6.78 3.23
C LEU A 109 -10.92 -6.65 2.90
N CYS A 110 -11.75 -6.52 3.94
CA CYS A 110 -13.20 -6.35 3.79
C CYS A 110 -13.62 -4.94 3.34
N ASN A 111 -12.72 -3.95 3.37
CA ASN A 111 -13.04 -2.54 3.14
C ASN A 111 -12.29 -1.92 1.95
N LEU A 112 -11.37 -2.63 1.30
CA LEU A 112 -10.56 -2.07 0.23
C LEU A 112 -11.44 -1.74 -0.98
N LEU A 113 -11.62 -0.46 -1.30
CA LEU A 113 -12.44 0.01 -2.42
C LEU A 113 -11.60 0.26 -3.68
N LEU A 114 -10.37 0.75 -3.51
CA LEU A 114 -9.48 1.09 -4.62
C LEU A 114 -8.06 0.60 -4.40
N LEU A 115 -7.53 -0.06 -5.44
CA LEU A 115 -6.13 -0.41 -5.58
C LEU A 115 -5.57 0.22 -6.86
N ASN A 116 -4.64 1.15 -6.72
CA ASN A 116 -3.97 1.79 -7.84
C ASN A 116 -2.51 1.37 -7.92
N LEU A 117 -2.20 0.56 -8.93
CA LEU A 117 -0.86 0.03 -9.23
C LEU A 117 -0.33 0.58 -10.56
N LYS A 118 -0.93 1.67 -11.09
CA LYS A 118 -0.53 2.28 -12.37
C LYS A 118 0.98 2.44 -12.47
N ASN A 119 1.55 2.03 -13.60
CA ASN A 119 2.98 2.13 -13.90
C ASN A 119 3.91 1.39 -12.91
N CYS A 120 3.44 0.35 -12.21
CA CYS A 120 4.30 -0.58 -11.48
C CYS A 120 4.92 -1.57 -12.49
N THR A 121 5.98 -1.14 -13.18
CA THR A 121 6.50 -1.84 -14.37
C THR A 121 7.09 -3.22 -14.09
N ASN A 122 7.61 -3.48 -12.88
CA ASN A 122 8.18 -4.78 -12.50
C ASN A 122 7.16 -5.72 -11.83
N LEU A 123 5.88 -5.33 -11.76
CA LEU A 123 4.84 -6.16 -11.16
C LEU A 123 4.42 -7.24 -12.16
N ARG A 124 4.69 -8.50 -11.81
CA ARG A 124 4.45 -9.65 -12.71
C ARG A 124 3.13 -10.35 -12.49
N SER A 125 2.62 -10.33 -11.27
CA SER A 125 1.37 -10.99 -10.92
C SER A 125 0.74 -10.36 -9.68
N LEU A 126 -0.55 -10.61 -9.50
CA LEU A 126 -1.28 -10.33 -8.27
C LEU A 126 -1.51 -11.64 -7.51
N PRO A 127 -1.56 -11.61 -6.17
CA PRO A 127 -1.89 -12.79 -5.39
C PRO A 127 -3.31 -13.27 -5.74
N ARG A 128 -3.50 -14.59 -5.82
CA ARG A 128 -4.80 -15.20 -6.17
C ARG A 128 -5.91 -14.81 -5.20
N GLU A 129 -5.53 -14.49 -3.97
CA GLU A 129 -6.39 -14.01 -2.91
C GLU A 129 -7.07 -12.68 -3.27
N LEU A 130 -6.39 -11.78 -4.00
CA LEU A 130 -6.97 -10.50 -4.43
C LEU A 130 -8.22 -10.71 -5.30
N TYR A 131 -8.21 -11.73 -6.16
CA TYR A 131 -9.33 -12.05 -7.05
C TYR A 131 -10.58 -12.56 -6.30
N LYS A 132 -10.41 -12.98 -5.04
CA LYS A 132 -11.52 -13.36 -4.15
C LYS A 132 -12.09 -12.18 -3.36
N SER A 133 -11.54 -10.98 -3.55
CA SER A 133 -11.97 -9.78 -2.83
C SER A 133 -13.46 -9.48 -3.05
N LYS A 134 -14.15 -9.23 -1.94
CA LYS A 134 -15.58 -8.88 -1.91
C LYS A 134 -15.82 -7.37 -1.79
N SER A 135 -14.76 -6.58 -1.68
CA SER A 135 -14.81 -5.15 -1.42
C SER A 135 -14.25 -4.31 -2.57
N LEU A 136 -13.27 -4.83 -3.31
CA LEU A 136 -12.53 -4.08 -4.32
C LEU A 136 -13.40 -3.68 -5.51
N ARG A 137 -13.58 -2.38 -5.68
CA ARG A 137 -14.40 -1.79 -6.76
C ARG A 137 -13.56 -1.34 -7.95
N THR A 138 -12.36 -0.82 -7.70
CA THR A 138 -11.50 -0.25 -8.72
C THR A 138 -10.08 -0.79 -8.64
N LEU A 139 -9.61 -1.35 -9.76
CA LEU A 139 -8.24 -1.84 -9.93
C LEU A 139 -7.63 -1.12 -11.13
N ILE A 140 -6.52 -0.42 -10.91
CA ILE A 140 -5.81 0.32 -11.96
C ILE A 140 -4.46 -0.34 -12.20
N LEU A 141 -4.26 -0.84 -13.42
CA LEU A 141 -3.06 -1.56 -13.86
C LEU A 141 -2.47 -0.99 -15.16
N SER A 142 -2.99 0.12 -15.67
CA SER A 142 -2.43 0.81 -16.84
C SER A 142 -0.93 1.02 -16.69
N GLY A 143 -0.13 0.65 -17.69
CA GLY A 143 1.33 0.77 -17.66
C GLY A 143 2.07 -0.29 -16.83
N CYS A 144 1.39 -1.33 -16.34
CA CYS A 144 2.03 -2.53 -15.79
C CYS A 144 2.29 -3.53 -16.93
N PHE A 145 3.39 -3.38 -17.65
CA PHE A 145 3.62 -4.17 -18.88
C PHE A 145 4.05 -5.62 -18.64
N GLU A 146 4.62 -5.96 -17.47
CA GLU A 146 5.01 -7.33 -17.12
C GLU A 146 3.88 -8.15 -16.47
N ILE A 147 2.71 -7.54 -16.20
CA ILE A 147 1.67 -8.21 -15.43
C ILE A 147 0.90 -9.22 -16.28
N ASP A 148 0.90 -10.47 -15.84
CA ASP A 148 0.08 -11.52 -16.42
C ASP A 148 -1.24 -11.63 -15.65
N ILE A 149 -2.36 -11.37 -16.34
CA ILE A 149 -3.70 -11.42 -15.76
C ILE A 149 -4.54 -12.38 -16.58
N LEU A 150 -5.03 -13.44 -15.94
CA LEU A 150 -5.90 -14.42 -16.58
C LEU A 150 -7.37 -13.96 -16.50
N GLU A 151 -8.15 -14.22 -17.54
CA GLU A 151 -9.59 -13.89 -17.55
C GLU A 151 -10.35 -14.60 -16.43
N GLU A 152 -9.98 -15.85 -16.14
CA GLU A 152 -10.55 -16.65 -15.05
C GLU A 152 -10.31 -16.04 -13.67
N ASP A 153 -9.19 -15.32 -13.50
CA ASP A 153 -8.85 -14.63 -12.25
C ASP A 153 -9.76 -13.41 -12.05
N ILE A 154 -9.90 -12.56 -13.07
CA ILE A 154 -10.79 -11.39 -12.99
C ILE A 154 -12.26 -11.81 -12.82
N GLY A 155 -12.69 -12.89 -13.49
CA GLY A 155 -14.06 -13.41 -13.42
C GLY A 155 -14.51 -13.80 -12.00
N GLN A 156 -13.59 -14.03 -11.07
CA GLN A 156 -13.90 -14.36 -9.66
C GLN A 156 -14.26 -13.13 -8.81
N MET A 157 -13.95 -11.92 -9.28
CA MET A 157 -14.12 -10.71 -8.49
C MET A 157 -15.58 -10.24 -8.45
N LYS A 158 -16.31 -10.62 -7.39
CA LYS A 158 -17.76 -10.36 -7.25
C LYS A 158 -18.15 -8.88 -7.10
N SER A 159 -17.25 -8.04 -6.61
CA SER A 159 -17.53 -6.64 -6.21
C SER A 159 -16.96 -5.59 -7.16
N PHE A 160 -16.37 -6.07 -8.25
CA PHE A 160 -15.50 -5.29 -9.12
C PHE A 160 -16.28 -4.53 -10.18
N ILE A 161 -16.00 -3.23 -10.29
CA ILE A 161 -16.75 -2.31 -11.17
C ILE A 161 -15.89 -1.86 -12.34
N THR A 162 -14.61 -1.58 -12.12
CA THR A 162 -13.76 -0.97 -13.15
C THR A 162 -12.34 -1.49 -13.11
N LEU A 163 -11.93 -2.07 -14.23
CA LEU A 163 -10.53 -2.33 -14.59
C LEU A 163 -10.05 -1.25 -15.55
N ILE A 164 -8.92 -0.64 -15.24
CA ILE A 164 -8.25 0.28 -16.17
C ILE A 164 -6.91 -0.34 -16.55
N THR A 165 -6.87 -0.92 -17.75
CA THR A 165 -5.65 -1.33 -18.46
C THR A 165 -5.56 -0.52 -19.74
N ASN A 166 -4.35 -0.04 -20.06
CA ASN A 166 -4.03 0.49 -21.38
C ASN A 166 -2.73 -0.23 -21.74
N TYR A 167 -2.79 -1.19 -22.65
CA TYR A 167 -1.61 -1.84 -23.22
C TYR A 167 -1.09 -0.98 -24.36
#